data_AF-A0A661ZG52-F1
#
_entry.id   AF-A0A661ZG52-F1
#
_cell.length_a   1.000
_cell.length_b   1.000
_cell.length_c   1.000
_cell.angle_alpha   90.00
_cell.angle_beta   90.00
_cell.angle_gamma   90.00
#
_symmetry.space_group_name_H-M   'P 1'
#
loop_
_entity.id
_entity.type
_entity.pdbx_description
1 polymer ?
#
loop_
_entity_poly.entity_id
_entity_poly.type
_entity_poly.pdbx_seq_one_letter_code
_entity_poly.pdbx_strand_id
1 'polypeptide(L)'
;MNKVVEIEILEHYNVWLKFDDGFDSQINFEPFLGKGIAKELLEKDKFKTLHIEPGGGIAWYNGYDFCPNYLRILSQGNKESLKQ
;
A
#
# COMPACT_ATOMS: atom_id res chain seq x y z
N MET A 1 0.30 13.45 11.60
CA MET A 1 0.17 11.99 11.78
C MET A 1 -0.02 11.47 10.38
N ASN A 2 0.90 10.69 9.82
CA ASN A 2 0.78 10.29 8.41
C ASN A 2 -0.53 9.51 8.27
N LYS A 3 -1.48 9.96 7.45
CA LYS A 3 -2.71 9.21 7.16
C LYS A 3 -2.87 9.14 5.65
N VAL A 4 -3.19 7.95 5.14
CA VAL A 4 -3.60 7.79 3.75
C VAL A 4 -5.02 8.31 3.62
N VAL A 5 -5.25 9.19 2.64
CA VAL A 5 -6.55 9.81 2.37
C VAL A 5 -7.10 9.45 1.00
N GLU A 6 -6.25 8.93 0.11
CA GLU A 6 -6.62 8.52 -1.23
C GLU A 6 -5.76 7.33 -1.66
N ILE A 7 -6.36 6.40 -2.40
CA ILE A 7 -5.67 5.25 -2.98
C ILE A 7 -6.19 5.00 -4.40
N GLU A 8 -5.30 4.56 -5.28
CA GLU A 8 -5.64 4.06 -6.62
C GLU A 8 -4.88 2.76 -6.87
N ILE A 9 -5.61 1.69 -7.20
CA ILE A 9 -5.02 0.39 -7.53
C ILE A 9 -4.61 0.41 -9.00
N LEU A 10 -3.32 0.20 -9.24
CA LEU A 10 -2.71 0.16 -10.56
C LEU A 10 -2.42 -1.30 -10.96
N GLU A 11 -1.75 -1.49 -12.10
CA GLU A 11 -1.35 -2.82 -12.56
C GLU A 11 -0.20 -3.41 -11.73
N HIS A 12 -0.01 -4.73 -11.84
CA HIS A 12 1.10 -5.47 -11.19
C HIS A 12 1.24 -5.19 -9.68
N TYR A 13 0.13 -5.14 -8.95
CA TYR A 13 0.08 -4.88 -7.51
C TYR A 13 0.68 -3.54 -7.08
N ASN A 14 0.81 -2.60 -8.01
CA ASN A 14 1.16 -1.23 -7.69
C ASN A 14 -0.08 -0.51 -7.14
N VAL A 15 0.13 0.32 -6.13
CA VAL A 15 -0.90 1.19 -5.59
C VAL A 15 -0.32 2.57 -5.45
N TRP A 16 -1.01 3.55 -6.01
CA TRP A 16 -0.75 4.96 -5.74
C TRP A 16 -1.48 5.36 -4.45
N LEU A 17 -0.79 6.09 -3.59
CA LEU A 17 -1.26 6.49 -2.27
C LEU A 17 -1.05 7.99 -2.12
N LYS A 18 -2.02 8.70 -1.54
CA LYS A 18 -1.88 10.10 -1.12
C LYS A 18 -2.06 10.22 0.39
N PHE A 19 -1.16 10.95 1.01
CA PHE A 19 -1.17 11.24 2.43
C PHE A 19 -1.88 12.58 2.72
N ASP A 20 -2.34 12.74 3.94
CA ASP A 20 -3.02 13.93 4.46
C ASP A 20 -2.18 15.22 4.39
N ASP A 21 -0.86 15.09 4.35
CA ASP A 21 0.10 16.19 4.13
C ASP A 21 0.30 16.55 2.65
N GLY A 22 -0.44 15.91 1.74
CA GLY A 22 -0.37 16.14 0.30
C GLY A 22 0.76 15.39 -0.40
N PHE A 23 1.63 14.68 0.32
CA PHE A 23 2.63 13.81 -0.29
C PHE A 23 1.97 12.59 -0.91
N ASP A 24 2.42 12.20 -2.09
CA ASP A 24 1.97 10.99 -2.76
C ASP A 24 3.14 10.09 -3.21
N SER A 25 2.83 8.82 -3.42
CA SER A 25 3.81 7.82 -3.84
C SER A 25 3.14 6.58 -4.42
N GLN A 26 3.83 5.91 -5.34
CA GLN A 26 3.48 4.59 -5.82
C GLN A 26 4.33 3.53 -5.10
N ILE A 27 3.67 2.48 -4.60
CA ILE A 27 4.32 1.34 -3.94
C ILE A 27 3.93 0.05 -4.66
N ASN A 28 4.92 -0.80 -4.95
CA ASN A 28 4.68 -2.18 -5.37
C ASN A 28 4.47 -3.07 -4.13
N PHE A 29 3.28 -3.64 -3.99
CA PHE A 29 2.96 -4.52 -2.87
C PHE A 29 3.31 -5.99 -3.10
N GLU A 30 3.59 -6.40 -4.35
CA GLU A 30 3.88 -7.80 -4.70
C GLU A 30 4.93 -8.49 -3.80
N PRO A 31 6.06 -7.84 -3.42
CA PRO A 31 7.09 -8.47 -2.57
C PRO A 31 6.61 -8.83 -1.16
N PHE A 32 5.51 -8.22 -0.70
CA PHE A 32 4.93 -8.44 0.63
C PHE A 32 3.83 -9.52 0.61
N LEU A 33 3.43 -9.98 -0.58
CA LEU A 33 2.39 -11.00 -0.75
C LEU A 33 2.99 -12.41 -0.75
N GLY A 34 2.13 -13.44 -0.77
CA GLY A 34 2.56 -14.82 -1.01
C GLY A 34 2.86 -15.67 0.24
N LYS A 35 2.76 -15.09 1.45
CA LYS A 35 2.93 -15.82 2.73
C LYS A 35 1.74 -15.59 3.66
N GLY A 36 1.40 -16.59 4.46
CA GLY A 36 0.31 -16.49 5.44
C GLY A 36 -1.00 -16.01 4.83
N ILE A 37 -1.70 -15.11 5.51
CA ILE A 37 -2.94 -14.49 5.02
C ILE A 37 -2.72 -13.64 3.75
N ALA A 38 -1.51 -13.14 3.51
CA ALA A 38 -1.21 -12.36 2.31
C ALA A 38 -1.05 -13.23 1.04
N LYS A 39 -1.05 -14.57 1.17
CA LYS A 39 -0.91 -15.48 0.02
C LYS A 39 -2.05 -15.34 -0.99
N GLU A 40 -3.27 -15.20 -0.51
CA GLU A 40 -4.44 -15.11 -1.38
C GLU A 40 -4.58 -13.74 -2.07
N LEU A 41 -3.84 -12.73 -1.60
CA LEU A 41 -3.81 -11.42 -2.25
C LEU A 41 -3.03 -11.43 -3.58
N LEU A 42 -2.38 -12.55 -3.94
CA LEU A 42 -1.89 -12.81 -5.30
C LEU A 42 -3.04 -13.08 -6.28
N GLU A 43 -4.27 -13.27 -5.81
CA GLU A 43 -5.45 -13.26 -6.67
C GLU A 43 -5.89 -11.80 -6.87
N LYS A 44 -5.93 -11.33 -8.12
CA LYS A 44 -6.19 -9.91 -8.45
C LYS A 44 -7.49 -9.39 -7.84
N ASP A 45 -8.55 -10.19 -7.81
CA ASP A 45 -9.84 -9.74 -7.29
C ASP A 45 -9.86 -9.63 -5.76
N LYS A 46 -9.06 -10.46 -5.07
CA LYS A 46 -8.81 -10.32 -3.63
C LYS A 46 -7.92 -9.12 -3.34
N PHE A 47 -6.92 -8.84 -4.18
CA PHE A 47 -6.12 -7.63 -4.04
C PHE A 47 -6.94 -6.34 -4.19
N LYS A 48 -7.95 -6.34 -5.08
CA LYS A 48 -8.83 -5.19 -5.31
C LYS A 48 -9.74 -4.83 -4.13
N THR A 49 -9.81 -5.65 -3.08
CA THR A 49 -10.54 -5.30 -1.85
C THR A 49 -9.80 -4.28 -0.98
N LEU A 50 -8.62 -3.82 -1.42
CA LEU A 50 -7.83 -2.83 -0.71
C LEU A 50 -8.68 -1.59 -0.41
N HIS A 51 -8.64 -1.15 0.84
CA HIS A 51 -9.33 0.04 1.30
C HIS A 51 -8.50 0.76 2.36
N ILE A 52 -8.80 2.05 2.56
CA ILE A 52 -8.23 2.84 3.66
C ILE A 52 -8.97 2.45 4.93
N GLU A 53 -8.22 2.07 5.97
CA GLU A 53 -8.79 1.68 7.26
C GLU A 53 -8.90 2.90 8.21
N PRO A 54 -9.79 2.89 9.23
CA PRO A 54 -10.07 4.07 10.07
C PRO A 54 -8.85 4.70 10.78
N GLY A 55 -7.81 3.93 11.07
CA GLY A 55 -6.52 4.36 11.61
C GLY A 55 -5.63 5.13 10.63
N GLY A 56 -6.03 5.21 9.36
CA GLY A 56 -5.35 5.93 8.29
C GLY A 56 -4.32 5.09 7.52
N GLY A 57 -4.20 3.80 7.81
CA GLY A 57 -3.45 2.84 7.00
C GLY A 57 -4.27 2.31 5.82
N ILE A 58 -3.82 1.20 5.26
CA ILE A 58 -4.58 0.44 4.26
C ILE A 58 -4.74 -1.01 4.72
N ALA A 59 -5.84 -1.64 4.33
CA ALA A 59 -6.13 -3.02 4.66
C ALA A 59 -6.85 -3.74 3.52
N TRP A 60 -6.77 -5.07 3.54
CA TRP A 60 -7.56 -5.97 2.69
C TRP A 60 -8.69 -6.63 3.48
N TYR A 61 -9.65 -7.23 2.77
CA TYR A 61 -10.83 -7.88 3.36
C TYR A 61 -10.49 -8.96 4.39
N ASN A 62 -9.32 -9.59 4.26
CA ASN A 62 -8.87 -10.69 5.09
C ASN A 62 -8.09 -10.24 6.34
N GLY A 63 -8.05 -8.92 6.59
CA GLY A 63 -7.40 -8.34 7.77
C GLY A 63 -5.89 -8.15 7.63
N TYR A 64 -5.29 -8.42 6.48
CA TYR A 64 -3.91 -8.00 6.22
C TYR A 64 -3.85 -6.47 6.05
N ASP A 65 -2.94 -5.82 6.77
CA ASP A 65 -2.89 -4.36 6.85
C ASP A 65 -1.46 -3.78 6.82
N PHE A 66 -1.38 -2.50 6.44
CA PHE A 66 -0.17 -1.69 6.57
C PHE A 66 -0.52 -0.40 7.32
N CYS A 67 0.15 -0.18 8.44
CA CYS A 67 0.01 1.05 9.19
C CYS A 67 0.61 2.23 8.41
N PRO A 68 0.08 3.46 8.59
CA PRO A 68 0.46 4.57 7.72
C PRO A 68 1.90 5.03 7.91
N ASN A 69 2.49 4.83 9.08
CA ASN A 69 3.91 5.12 9.31
C ASN A 69 4.81 4.21 8.49
N TYR A 70 4.47 2.92 8.37
CA TYR A 70 5.25 1.99 7.56
C TYR A 70 5.10 2.28 6.07
N LEU A 71 3.88 2.63 5.61
CA LEU A 71 3.66 3.12 4.24
C LEU A 71 4.53 4.34 3.94
N ARG A 72 4.64 5.31 4.88
CA ARG A 72 5.48 6.49 4.70
C ARG A 72 6.96 6.15 4.51
N ILE A 73 7.47 5.15 5.23
CA ILE A 73 8.85 4.68 5.11
C ILE A 73 9.06 4.05 3.72
N LEU A 74 8.15 3.16 3.29
CA LEU A 74 8.22 2.53 1.98
C LEU A 74 8.19 3.57 0.83
N SER A 75 7.34 4.59 0.96
CA SER A 75 7.27 5.68 -0.02
C SER A 75 8.55 6.51 -0.13
N GLN A 76 9.33 6.62 0.95
CA GLN A 76 10.60 7.36 0.96
C GLN A 76 11.75 6.51 0.41
N GLY A 77 11.77 5.21 0.74
CA GLY A 77 12.78 4.26 0.24
C GLY A 77 12.75 4.11 -1.29
N ASN A 78 11.57 4.22 -1.92
CA ASN A 78 11.43 4.19 -3.39
C ASN A 78 12.10 5.38 -4.10
N LYS A 79 12.42 6.49 -3.41
CA LYS A 79 13.05 7.68 -4.02
C LYS A 79 14.58 7.56 -4.14
N GLU A 80 15.24 6.68 -3.40
CA GLU A 80 16.69 6.50 -3.50
C GLU A 80 17.10 5.63 -4.71
N SER A 81 16.19 4.82 -5.26
CA SER A 81 16.47 3.99 -6.44
C SER A 81 16.38 4.73 -7.79
N LEU A 82 15.98 6.01 -7.80
CA LEU A 82 15.84 6.83 -9.02
C LEU A 82 16.94 7.90 -9.17
N LYS A 83 18.02 7.83 -8.37
CA LYS A 83 19.18 8.74 -8.44
C LYS A 83 20.49 8.04 -8.83
N GLN A 84 20.45 7.08 -9.75
CA GLN A 84 21.66 6.54 -10.40
C GLN A 84 21.63 6.78 -11.89
#